data_AF-A0A5C0UEQ2-F1
#
_entry.id   AF-A0A5C0UEQ2-F1
#
_cell.length_a   1.000
_cell.length_b   1.000
_cell.length_c   1.000
_cell.angle_alpha   90.00
_cell.angle_beta   90.00
_cell.angle_gamma   90.00
#
_symmetry.space_group_name_H-M   'P 1'
#
loop_
_entity.id
_entity.type
_entity.pdbx_description
1 polymer ?
#
loop_
_entity_poly.entity_id
_entity_poly.type
_entity_poly.pdbx_seq_one_letter_code
_entity_poly.pdbx_strand_id
1 'polypeptide(L)'
;MENNIDNIESTDSIEAVKTDMDSSAETTEAESKQLKPMVRERKVDKLGRSYGTGRRKTSVARVWFKKQDSSKANFTVNGKDVNQYFSREFYNDEVKSPLDLLITETEGYEIMSTVKGGGLTGQCGAVKLGLSRALLCFDPELHGILRKKGLLTRDSRKVERKKYGHLKARKVTQYSKR
;
A
#
# COMPACT_ATOMS: atom_id res chain seq x y z
N MET A 1 48.39 12.37 -57.72
CA MET A 1 47.19 12.79 -56.95
C MET A 1 47.33 12.31 -55.50
N GLU A 2 47.97 13.02 -54.56
CA GLU A 2 48.41 14.44 -54.50
C GLU A 2 47.20 15.40 -54.64
N ASN A 3 46.91 16.29 -53.69
CA ASN A 3 47.73 16.82 -52.60
C ASN A 3 46.97 16.97 -51.27
N ASN A 4 47.73 17.14 -50.19
CA ASN A 4 47.26 17.68 -48.92
C ASN A 4 47.01 19.20 -49.07
N ILE A 5 45.97 19.73 -48.43
CA ILE A 5 45.79 21.18 -48.21
C ILE A 5 45.23 21.39 -46.80
N ASP A 6 45.96 22.15 -45.99
CA ASP A 6 45.66 22.47 -44.60
C ASP A 6 44.91 23.81 -44.46
N ASN A 7 44.26 24.02 -43.30
CA ASN A 7 44.11 25.31 -42.59
C ASN A 7 43.62 24.97 -41.15
N ILE A 8 44.21 25.37 -40.01
CA ILE A 8 44.82 26.66 -39.57
C ILE A 8 43.70 27.69 -39.32
N GLU A 9 43.47 28.30 -38.15
CA GLU A 9 44.12 28.35 -36.79
C GLU A 9 43.00 28.39 -35.70
N SER A 10 43.14 28.45 -34.36
CA SER A 10 44.22 28.67 -33.36
C SER A 10 44.01 27.71 -32.14
N THR A 11 44.75 27.59 -31.01
CA THR A 11 45.43 28.47 -29.99
C THR A 11 44.48 29.38 -29.17
N ASP A 12 44.56 29.52 -27.82
CA ASP A 12 45.64 29.24 -26.84
C ASP A 12 45.14 28.85 -25.42
N SER A 13 45.97 28.12 -24.65
CA SER A 13 45.96 27.98 -23.16
C SER A 13 44.73 27.28 -22.51
N ILE A 14 44.76 26.69 -21.31
CA ILE A 14 45.61 26.85 -20.11
C ILE A 14 46.14 25.50 -19.59
N GLU A 15 47.21 25.53 -18.81
CA GLU A 15 48.04 24.41 -18.35
C GLU A 15 47.39 23.47 -17.30
N ALA A 16 48.01 22.30 -17.12
CA ALA A 16 47.66 21.32 -16.10
C ALA A 16 48.54 21.45 -14.84
N VAL A 17 48.00 21.07 -13.67
CA VAL A 17 48.78 20.77 -12.47
C VAL A 17 48.49 19.34 -12.03
N LYS A 18 49.53 18.50 -12.04
CA LYS A 18 49.56 17.23 -11.30
C LYS A 18 50.29 17.42 -9.98
N THR A 19 49.79 16.80 -8.92
CA THR A 19 50.59 16.37 -7.77
C THR A 19 50.04 15.06 -7.27
N ASP A 20 50.74 13.97 -7.55
CA ASP A 20 50.43 12.64 -7.03
C ASP A 20 50.97 12.51 -5.59
N MET A 21 50.16 11.99 -4.66
CA MET A 21 50.64 11.43 -3.39
C MET A 21 49.83 10.18 -3.05
N ASP A 22 50.52 9.17 -2.53
CA ASP A 22 50.06 7.79 -2.51
C ASP A 22 49.67 7.28 -1.10
N SER A 23 48.90 6.20 -1.10
CA SER A 23 48.62 5.24 -0.01
C SER A 23 48.61 5.73 1.45
N SER A 24 47.40 5.92 1.97
CA SER A 24 47.05 5.36 3.29
C SER A 24 45.63 4.77 3.24
N ALA A 25 45.38 3.69 3.97
CA ALA A 25 44.20 2.86 3.84
C ALA A 25 43.28 2.92 5.08
N GLU A 26 42.10 2.32 4.92
CA GLU A 26 41.11 1.97 5.96
C GLU A 26 40.30 3.11 6.60
N THR A 27 39.06 2.76 6.96
CA THR A 27 37.97 3.60 7.51
C THR A 27 37.56 4.78 6.60
N THR A 28 36.39 4.74 5.96
CA THR A 28 35.07 4.41 6.55
C THR A 28 34.21 3.43 5.74
N GLU A 29 34.76 2.29 5.33
CA GLU A 29 33.95 1.15 4.81
C GLU A 29 33.20 0.37 5.93
N ALA A 30 32.50 1.10 6.81
CA ALA A 30 31.64 0.56 7.86
C ALA A 30 30.47 1.52 8.14
N GLU A 31 29.19 1.13 8.09
CA GLU A 31 28.61 -0.20 7.84
C GLU A 31 27.64 -0.18 6.64
N SER A 32 28.07 -0.71 5.49
CA SER A 32 27.15 -1.17 4.45
C SER A 32 26.52 -2.52 4.84
N LYS A 33 25.99 -2.62 6.08
CA LYS A 33 25.28 -3.78 6.62
C LYS A 33 24.19 -4.17 5.61
N GLN A 34 24.45 -5.24 4.85
CA GLN A 34 23.50 -5.72 3.85
C GLN A 34 22.24 -6.19 4.57
N LEU A 35 21.23 -5.31 4.60
CA LEU A 35 19.88 -5.62 5.04
C LEU A 35 19.33 -6.66 4.07
N LYS A 36 19.53 -7.95 4.40
CA LYS A 36 19.00 -9.10 3.67
C LYS A 36 17.57 -8.76 3.27
N PRO A 37 17.22 -8.76 1.97
CA PRO A 37 15.91 -8.32 1.53
C PRO A 37 14.87 -9.11 2.30
N MET A 38 13.96 -8.42 3.00
CA MET A 38 12.96 -9.07 3.84
C MET A 38 12.00 -9.88 2.95
N VAL A 39 12.38 -11.15 2.71
CA VAL A 39 11.60 -12.13 1.98
C VAL A 39 10.25 -12.25 2.69
N ARG A 40 9.19 -11.89 1.98
CA ARG A 40 7.84 -12.05 2.49
C ARG A 40 7.42 -13.47 2.12
N GLU A 41 7.20 -14.28 3.13
CA GLU A 41 6.75 -15.66 2.93
C GLU A 41 5.25 -15.68 2.63
N ARG A 42 4.85 -16.59 1.75
CA ARG A 42 3.44 -16.93 1.49
C ARG A 42 2.84 -17.60 2.73
N LYS A 43 1.68 -17.13 3.23
CA LYS A 43 1.03 -17.60 4.46
C LYS A 43 -0.43 -17.96 4.18
N VAL A 44 -0.67 -19.25 4.01
CA VAL A 44 -1.92 -19.85 3.54
C VAL A 44 -2.23 -21.09 4.40
N ASP A 45 -3.50 -21.26 4.77
CA ASP A 45 -4.00 -22.39 5.55
C ASP A 45 -3.99 -23.70 4.75
N LYS A 46 -4.15 -24.83 5.47
CA LYS A 46 -4.36 -26.18 4.89
C LYS A 46 -5.48 -26.27 3.83
N LEU A 47 -6.40 -25.30 3.80
CA LEU A 47 -7.54 -25.22 2.86
C LEU A 47 -7.29 -24.30 1.66
N GLY A 48 -6.06 -23.84 1.43
CA GLY A 48 -5.74 -22.89 0.35
C GLY A 48 -6.25 -21.47 0.59
N ARG A 49 -6.56 -21.13 1.85
CA ARG A 49 -7.15 -19.84 2.27
C ARG A 49 -6.08 -18.96 2.91
N SER A 50 -6.01 -17.68 2.54
CA SER A 50 -5.20 -16.67 3.26
C SER A 50 -6.08 -15.79 4.15
N TYR A 51 -5.50 -15.31 5.26
CA TYR A 51 -6.21 -14.54 6.27
C TYR A 51 -5.78 -13.07 6.29
N GLY A 52 -6.75 -12.16 6.35
CA GLY A 52 -6.52 -10.72 6.44
C GLY A 52 -7.37 -10.06 7.53
N THR A 53 -6.84 -9.00 8.15
CA THR A 53 -7.59 -8.17 9.11
C THR A 53 -7.42 -6.69 8.83
N GLY A 54 -8.53 -5.94 8.85
CA GLY A 54 -8.55 -4.50 8.64
C GLY A 54 -9.37 -3.78 9.71
N ARG A 55 -8.99 -2.53 10.03
CA ARG A 55 -9.64 -1.71 11.06
C ARG A 55 -9.65 -0.23 10.69
N ARG A 56 -10.83 0.39 10.57
CA ARG A 56 -11.03 1.82 10.27
C ARG A 56 -12.07 2.42 11.22
N LYS A 57 -11.76 3.57 11.83
CA LYS A 57 -12.56 4.16 12.93
C LYS A 57 -12.81 3.13 14.05
N THR A 58 -14.04 2.64 14.19
CA THR A 58 -14.46 1.60 15.15
C THR A 58 -14.86 0.27 14.48
N SER A 59 -14.80 0.19 13.15
CA SER A 59 -15.11 -1.03 12.38
C SER A 59 -13.90 -1.96 12.32
N VAL A 60 -14.16 -3.26 12.46
CA VAL A 60 -13.17 -4.34 12.36
C VAL A 60 -13.67 -5.37 11.35
N ALA A 61 -12.84 -5.71 10.36
CA ALA A 61 -13.09 -6.74 9.37
C ALA A 61 -12.09 -7.89 9.53
N ARG A 62 -12.61 -9.12 9.45
CA ARG A 62 -11.87 -10.36 9.20
C ARG A 62 -12.19 -10.78 7.77
N VAL A 63 -11.18 -11.04 6.95
CA VAL A 63 -11.33 -11.43 5.55
C VAL A 63 -10.59 -12.74 5.34
N TRP A 64 -11.26 -13.69 4.70
CA TRP A 64 -10.64 -14.87 4.12
C TRP A 64 -10.67 -14.72 2.61
N PHE A 65 -9.54 -15.01 1.97
CA PHE A 65 -9.40 -15.03 0.52
C PHE A 65 -8.97 -16.45 0.10
N LYS A 66 -9.58 -16.98 -0.96
CA LYS A 66 -9.25 -18.28 -1.54
C LYS A 66 -9.30 -18.18 -3.06
N LYS A 67 -8.33 -18.79 -3.74
CA LYS A 67 -8.44 -19.07 -5.17
C LYS A 67 -9.46 -20.19 -5.42
N GLN A 68 -10.22 -20.07 -6.50
CA GLN A 68 -11.11 -21.10 -7.02
C GLN A 68 -10.93 -21.23 -8.54
N ASP A 69 -11.17 -22.44 -9.04
CA ASP A 69 -10.96 -22.80 -10.44
C ASP A 69 -12.21 -22.52 -11.31
N SER A 70 -13.25 -21.92 -10.72
CA SER A 70 -14.47 -21.47 -11.41
C SER A 70 -14.38 -19.98 -11.73
N SER A 71 -14.66 -19.59 -12.97
CA SER A 71 -14.54 -18.21 -13.49
C SER A 71 -15.42 -17.15 -12.80
N LYS A 72 -16.23 -17.51 -11.80
CA LYS A 72 -17.10 -16.59 -11.07
C LYS A 72 -16.51 -16.19 -9.72
N ALA A 73 -16.02 -14.96 -9.61
CA ALA A 73 -15.69 -14.36 -8.32
C ALA A 73 -16.94 -14.30 -7.41
N ASN A 74 -16.80 -14.74 -6.16
CA ASN A 74 -17.86 -14.74 -5.15
C ASN A 74 -17.38 -13.97 -3.91
N PHE A 75 -17.97 -12.80 -3.66
CA PHE A 75 -17.59 -11.93 -2.54
C PHE A 75 -18.77 -11.74 -1.59
N THR A 76 -18.69 -12.40 -0.44
CA THR A 76 -19.70 -12.31 0.63
C THR A 76 -19.24 -11.45 1.81
N VAL A 77 -20.17 -10.68 2.37
CA VAL A 77 -19.99 -9.85 3.57
C VAL A 77 -21.10 -10.18 4.55
N ASN A 78 -20.74 -10.73 5.72
CA ASN A 78 -21.67 -11.15 6.77
C ASN A 78 -22.82 -12.05 6.26
N GLY A 79 -22.54 -12.94 5.29
CA GLY A 79 -23.51 -13.87 4.71
C GLY A 79 -24.42 -13.28 3.61
N LYS A 80 -24.17 -12.06 3.16
CA LYS A 80 -24.85 -11.42 2.01
C LYS A 80 -23.84 -11.17 0.89
N ASP A 81 -24.31 -10.99 -0.34
CA ASP A 81 -23.48 -10.48 -1.44
C ASP A 81 -22.96 -9.06 -1.14
N VAL A 82 -21.77 -8.72 -1.65
CA VAL A 82 -21.17 -7.38 -1.52
C VAL A 82 -22.13 -6.28 -1.98
N ASN A 83 -22.74 -6.43 -3.17
CA ASN A 83 -23.57 -5.38 -3.75
C ASN A 83 -24.90 -5.21 -2.99
N GLN A 84 -25.38 -6.28 -2.34
CA GLN A 84 -26.53 -6.23 -1.43
C GLN A 84 -26.18 -5.61 -0.06
N TYR A 85 -24.99 -5.90 0.49
CA TYR A 85 -24.55 -5.38 1.79
C TYR A 85 -24.16 -3.89 1.73
N PHE A 86 -23.52 -3.48 0.63
CA PHE A 86 -23.09 -2.11 0.37
C PHE A 86 -23.97 -1.50 -0.73
N SER A 87 -25.12 -0.97 -0.32
CA SER A 87 -26.19 -0.45 -1.20
C SER A 87 -25.84 0.83 -2.00
N ARG A 88 -24.56 1.16 -2.16
CA ARG A 88 -24.05 2.25 -2.99
C ARG A 88 -22.82 1.76 -3.74
N GLU A 89 -22.83 1.93 -5.06
CA GLU A 89 -21.77 1.51 -5.99
C GLU A 89 -20.36 1.90 -5.51
N PHE A 90 -20.14 3.16 -5.18
CA PHE A 90 -18.87 3.66 -4.60
C PHE A 90 -18.30 2.84 -3.43
N TYR A 91 -19.14 2.20 -2.59
CA TYR A 91 -18.66 1.33 -1.52
C TYR A 91 -18.30 -0.07 -2.02
N ASN A 92 -18.98 -0.57 -3.06
CA ASN A 92 -18.59 -1.78 -3.76
C ASN A 92 -17.23 -1.59 -4.43
N ASP A 93 -17.00 -0.44 -5.07
CA ASP A 93 -15.76 -0.15 -5.78
C ASP A 93 -14.60 0.08 -4.81
N GLU A 94 -14.80 0.85 -3.72
CA GLU A 94 -13.78 0.98 -2.66
C GLU A 94 -13.44 -0.40 -2.05
N VAL A 95 -14.39 -1.34 -1.95
CA VAL A 95 -14.14 -2.72 -1.47
C VAL A 95 -13.45 -3.60 -2.51
N LYS A 96 -13.81 -3.49 -3.80
CA LYS A 96 -13.26 -4.29 -4.91
C LYS A 96 -11.85 -3.83 -5.31
N SER A 97 -11.49 -2.57 -5.10
CA SER A 97 -10.23 -1.95 -5.56
C SER A 97 -8.90 -2.72 -5.33
N PRO A 98 -8.72 -3.55 -4.27
CA PRO A 98 -7.55 -4.41 -4.15
C PRO A 98 -7.48 -5.55 -5.18
N LEU A 99 -8.60 -5.93 -5.79
CA LEU A 99 -8.73 -6.96 -6.83
C LEU A 99 -8.33 -6.43 -8.21
N ASP A 100 -8.42 -5.11 -8.45
CA ASP A 100 -7.88 -4.40 -9.63
C ASP A 100 -6.34 -4.42 -9.73
N LEU A 101 -5.69 -5.30 -8.97
CA LEU A 101 -4.27 -5.66 -9.03
C LEU A 101 -4.04 -7.12 -9.43
N LEU A 102 -5.10 -7.92 -9.41
CA LEU A 102 -5.12 -9.36 -9.61
C LEU A 102 -5.92 -9.67 -10.88
N ILE A 103 -5.76 -8.83 -11.92
CA ILE A 103 -6.47 -8.93 -13.20
C ILE A 103 -5.83 -10.04 -14.03
N THR A 104 -6.17 -11.27 -13.66
CA THR A 104 -5.95 -12.48 -14.45
C THR A 104 -7.33 -13.06 -14.69
N GLU A 105 -7.91 -12.77 -15.86
CA GLU A 105 -9.32 -13.06 -16.20
C GLU A 105 -9.68 -14.55 -16.10
N THR A 106 -8.66 -15.41 -16.13
CA THR A 106 -8.74 -16.87 -15.99
C THR A 106 -9.07 -17.37 -14.57
N GLU A 107 -8.95 -16.53 -13.53
CA GLU A 107 -8.92 -16.99 -12.13
C GLU A 107 -10.13 -16.57 -11.29
N GLY A 108 -10.74 -17.55 -10.61
CA GLY A 108 -11.83 -17.34 -9.66
C GLY A 108 -11.33 -17.01 -8.26
N TYR A 109 -12.08 -16.16 -7.55
CA TYR A 109 -11.79 -15.78 -6.16
C TYR A 109 -13.03 -15.91 -5.25
N GLU A 110 -12.90 -16.69 -4.18
CA GLU A 110 -13.87 -16.79 -3.09
C GLU A 110 -13.40 -15.91 -1.94
N ILE A 111 -14.21 -14.90 -1.59
CA ILE A 111 -13.89 -13.91 -0.57
C ILE A 111 -14.99 -13.94 0.47
N MET A 112 -14.64 -14.31 1.71
CA MET A 112 -15.56 -14.36 2.85
C MET A 112 -15.16 -13.30 3.88
N SER A 113 -15.96 -12.25 4.00
CA SER A 113 -15.74 -11.17 4.95
C SER A 113 -16.72 -11.21 6.12
N THR A 114 -16.20 -11.13 7.35
CA THR A 114 -16.98 -10.92 8.57
C THR A 114 -16.61 -9.57 9.17
N VAL A 115 -17.59 -8.69 9.33
CA VAL A 115 -17.37 -7.28 9.72
C VAL A 115 -18.25 -6.91 10.90
N LYS A 116 -17.67 -6.29 11.93
CA LYS A 116 -18.38 -5.84 13.14
C LYS A 116 -17.99 -4.39 13.52
N GLY A 117 -18.93 -3.66 14.10
CA GLY A 117 -18.74 -2.31 14.63
C GLY A 117 -18.75 -1.18 13.59
N GLY A 118 -18.91 0.05 14.08
CA GLY A 118 -18.99 1.27 13.28
C GLY A 118 -20.21 1.30 12.35
N GLY A 119 -20.01 1.64 11.08
CA GLY A 119 -21.04 1.68 10.05
C GLY A 119 -20.43 1.70 8.65
N LEU A 120 -21.26 1.65 7.60
CA LEU A 120 -20.87 1.28 6.22
C LEU A 120 -19.54 1.88 5.72
N THR A 121 -19.30 3.20 5.86
CA THR A 121 -18.03 3.83 5.42
C THR A 121 -16.78 3.38 6.19
N GLY A 122 -16.94 3.05 7.48
CA GLY A 122 -15.88 2.45 8.29
C GLY A 122 -15.69 0.97 7.96
N GLN A 123 -16.80 0.27 7.69
CA GLN A 123 -16.82 -1.16 7.35
C GLN A 123 -16.17 -1.43 6.00
N CYS A 124 -16.58 -0.71 4.95
CA CYS A 124 -15.96 -0.70 3.61
C CYS A 124 -14.43 -0.57 3.70
N GLY A 125 -13.93 0.52 4.28
CA GLY A 125 -12.48 0.74 4.39
C GLY A 125 -11.75 -0.21 5.34
N ALA A 126 -12.46 -0.91 6.24
CA ALA A 126 -11.91 -2.01 7.01
C ALA A 126 -11.80 -3.30 6.17
N VAL A 127 -12.80 -3.59 5.32
CA VAL A 127 -12.76 -4.72 4.37
C VAL A 127 -11.64 -4.51 3.34
N LYS A 128 -11.53 -3.33 2.73
CA LYS A 128 -10.45 -2.97 1.78
C LYS A 128 -9.05 -3.30 2.32
N LEU A 129 -8.75 -2.82 3.54
CA LEU A 129 -7.47 -3.09 4.20
C LEU A 129 -7.31 -4.58 4.58
N GLY A 130 -8.39 -5.24 4.98
CA GLY A 130 -8.38 -6.68 5.29
C GLY A 130 -8.06 -7.53 4.06
N LEU A 131 -8.73 -7.27 2.94
CA LEU A 131 -8.53 -7.95 1.66
C LEU A 131 -7.10 -7.70 1.13
N SER A 132 -6.64 -6.45 1.15
CA SER A 132 -5.26 -6.09 0.75
C SER A 132 -4.18 -6.85 1.53
N ARG A 133 -4.47 -7.24 2.79
CA ARG A 133 -3.59 -8.06 3.63
C ARG A 133 -3.74 -9.55 3.38
N ALA A 134 -4.95 -10.04 3.09
CA ALA A 134 -5.15 -11.43 2.67
C ALA A 134 -4.45 -11.72 1.33
N LEU A 135 -4.53 -10.78 0.38
CA LEU A 135 -3.78 -10.82 -0.88
C LEU A 135 -2.27 -10.86 -0.64
N LEU A 136 -1.73 -9.98 0.20
CA LEU A 136 -0.31 -9.96 0.58
C LEU A 136 0.19 -11.27 1.24
N CYS A 137 -0.71 -12.01 1.91
CA CYS A 137 -0.38 -13.34 2.46
C CYS A 137 -0.53 -14.46 1.42
N PHE A 138 -1.36 -14.29 0.39
CA PHE A 138 -1.50 -15.23 -0.73
C PHE A 138 -0.37 -15.08 -1.76
N ASP A 139 0.04 -13.86 -2.04
CA ASP A 139 1.16 -13.51 -2.91
C ASP A 139 1.99 -12.38 -2.26
N PRO A 140 3.26 -12.66 -1.90
CA PRO A 140 4.14 -11.69 -1.26
C PRO A 140 4.71 -10.61 -2.21
N GLU A 141 4.76 -10.86 -3.52
CA GLU A 141 5.42 -9.99 -4.50
C GLU A 141 4.59 -8.72 -4.75
N LEU A 142 3.25 -8.86 -4.73
CA LEU A 142 2.28 -7.77 -4.81
C LEU A 142 2.51 -6.66 -3.77
N HIS A 143 3.27 -6.90 -2.70
CA HIS A 143 3.60 -5.88 -1.69
C HIS A 143 4.09 -4.56 -2.29
N GLY A 144 4.95 -4.61 -3.30
CA GLY A 144 5.50 -3.40 -3.94
C GLY A 144 4.39 -2.55 -4.56
N ILE A 145 3.44 -3.20 -5.24
CA ILE A 145 2.34 -2.55 -5.95
C ILE A 145 1.23 -2.11 -4.97
N LEU A 146 0.87 -2.98 -4.02
CA LEU A 146 -0.09 -2.70 -2.94
C LEU A 146 0.36 -1.51 -2.06
N ARG A 147 1.67 -1.35 -1.83
CA ARG A 147 2.23 -0.18 -1.12
C ARG A 147 2.18 1.08 -1.99
N LYS A 148 2.49 0.98 -3.30
CA LYS A 148 2.39 2.10 -4.25
C LYS A 148 0.94 2.60 -4.42
N LYS A 149 -0.05 1.72 -4.55
CA LYS A 149 -1.50 2.07 -4.53
C LYS A 149 -2.03 2.49 -3.14
N GLY A 150 -1.18 2.52 -2.10
CA GLY A 150 -1.55 2.96 -0.74
C GLY A 150 -2.47 2.02 0.05
N LEU A 151 -2.77 0.83 -0.48
CA LEU A 151 -3.82 -0.08 0.02
C LEU A 151 -3.46 -0.77 1.36
N LEU A 152 -2.17 -0.88 1.68
CA LEU A 152 -1.70 -1.45 2.95
C LEU A 152 -1.73 -0.43 4.11
N THR A 153 -1.91 0.85 3.83
CA THR A 153 -1.87 1.92 4.84
C THR A 153 -3.18 1.98 5.62
N ARG A 154 -3.10 1.85 6.94
CA ARG A 154 -4.27 1.99 7.81
C ARG A 154 -4.64 3.47 7.99
N ASP A 155 -5.88 3.82 7.63
CA ASP A 155 -6.50 5.10 7.99
C ASP A 155 -6.58 5.21 9.54
N SER A 156 -5.68 6.03 10.09
CA SER A 156 -5.48 6.20 11.55
C SER A 156 -6.55 7.08 12.21
N ARG A 157 -7.37 7.79 11.41
CA ARG A 157 -8.32 8.80 11.90
C ARG A 157 -9.38 8.17 12.81
N LYS A 158 -9.45 8.68 14.04
CA LYS A 158 -10.44 8.34 15.08
C LYS A 158 -11.25 9.59 15.40
N VAL A 159 -12.49 9.42 15.87
CA VAL A 159 -13.29 10.53 16.41
C VAL A 159 -12.60 11.08 17.67
N GLU A 160 -12.32 12.38 17.70
CA GLU A 160 -11.82 13.07 18.89
C GLU A 160 -12.86 13.07 20.01
N ARG A 161 -12.42 12.89 21.27
CA ARG A 161 -13.31 13.01 22.43
C ARG A 161 -13.81 14.45 22.61
N LYS A 162 -14.97 14.61 23.25
CA LYS A 162 -15.37 15.93 23.80
C LYS A 162 -14.32 16.41 24.81
N LYS A 163 -14.02 17.71 24.78
CA LYS A 163 -13.18 18.39 25.77
C LYS A 163 -14.07 19.15 26.76
N TYR A 164 -13.62 19.37 27.99
CA TYR A 164 -14.32 20.24 28.93
C TYR A 164 -14.36 21.67 28.37
N GLY A 165 -15.38 22.46 28.72
CA GLY A 165 -15.60 23.81 28.17
C GLY A 165 -16.03 23.88 26.69
N HIS A 166 -15.81 22.83 25.89
CA HIS A 166 -16.22 22.78 24.48
C HIS A 166 -17.59 22.08 24.32
N LEU A 167 -18.38 22.53 23.33
CA LEU A 167 -19.64 21.92 22.93
C LEU A 167 -19.43 20.57 22.20
N LYS A 168 -18.36 20.47 21.40
CA LYS A 168 -17.92 19.24 20.72
C LYS A 168 -16.41 19.03 20.96
N ALA A 169 -15.70 18.27 20.12
CA ALA A 169 -14.24 18.09 20.26
C ALA A 169 -13.43 19.40 20.10
N ARG A 170 -13.92 20.32 19.24
CA ARG A 170 -13.29 21.62 18.95
C ARG A 170 -14.25 22.82 19.09
N LYS A 171 -15.53 22.70 18.71
CA LYS A 171 -16.51 23.81 18.80
C LYS A 171 -16.61 24.36 20.24
N VAL A 172 -16.20 25.61 20.43
CA VAL A 172 -16.37 26.40 21.66
C VAL A 172 -17.79 27.02 21.68
N THR A 173 -18.23 27.53 22.82
CA THR A 173 -19.27 28.58 22.90
C THR A 173 -18.76 29.89 22.28
N GLN A 174 -19.65 30.87 22.09
CA GLN A 174 -19.26 32.23 21.72
C GLN A 174 -18.55 32.90 22.90
N TYR A 175 -17.39 33.51 22.65
CA TYR A 175 -16.67 34.32 23.64
C TYR A 175 -17.20 35.75 23.60
N SER A 176 -17.50 36.33 24.77
CA SER A 176 -17.85 37.74 24.91
C SER A 176 -16.61 38.50 25.40
N LYS A 177 -16.14 39.44 24.57
CA LYS A 177 -15.23 40.50 25.01
C LYS A 177 -16.09 41.64 25.57
N ARG A 178 -15.85 42.01 26.82
CA ARG A 178 -16.32 43.23 27.48
C ARG A 178 -15.16 43.77 28.30
#